data_AF-A0A0G1I052-F1
#
_entry.id   AF-A0A0G1I052-F1
#
_cell.length_a   1.000
_cell.length_b   1.000
_cell.length_c   1.000
_cell.angle_alpha   90.00
_cell.angle_beta   90.00
_cell.angle_gamma   90.00
#
_symmetry.space_group_name_H-M   'P 1'
#
loop_
_entity.id
_entity.type
_entity.pdbx_description
1 polymer ?
#
loop_
_entity_poly.entity_id
_entity_poly.type
_entity_poly.pdbx_seq_one_letter_code
_entity_poly.pdbx_strand_id
1 'polypeptide(L)'
;MDLRNKLSYHFIVASMSFLLGFGFYSLGIELGRVIAGVAFTLLFLTLIIGPLMRLWKPALEALPWQLPWSWRGELGIWFTIVSIIHMLFIFYGKQWDVMGYLVGMRLSDLVALAALFLALILTATSFGSVIKFLGVASWKWLHSLAYVIFYLISAHVINHAFLRPDRPEDWLHWVYLIMILIVIALQFSAFVKGVADYRKSLKTQ
;
A
#
# COMPACT_ATOMS: atom_id res chain seq x y z
N MET A 1 12.24 14.17 -6.20
CA MET A 1 10.86 13.80 -6.61
C MET A 1 10.92 13.69 -8.12
N ASP A 2 10.86 12.48 -8.67
CA ASP A 2 10.93 12.32 -10.12
C ASP A 2 9.59 12.76 -10.71
N LEU A 3 9.58 13.89 -11.42
CA LEU A 3 8.39 14.40 -12.10
C LEU A 3 8.10 13.60 -13.38
N ARG A 4 9.01 12.69 -13.79
CA ARG A 4 8.86 11.86 -14.97
C ARG A 4 8.32 10.51 -14.54
N ASN A 5 7.02 10.31 -14.75
CA ASN A 5 6.45 8.99 -14.76
C ASN A 5 6.96 8.25 -16.00
N LYS A 6 8.06 7.50 -15.86
CA LYS A 6 8.64 6.74 -16.97
C LYS A 6 7.82 5.47 -17.15
N LEU A 7 7.40 5.22 -18.39
CA LEU A 7 6.68 4.01 -18.78
C LEU A 7 7.41 2.72 -18.34
N SER A 8 8.74 2.75 -18.28
CA SER A 8 9.54 1.63 -17.80
C SER A 8 9.26 1.25 -16.34
N TYR A 9 9.00 2.22 -15.44
CA TYR A 9 8.71 1.93 -14.04
C TYR A 9 7.33 1.30 -13.87
N HIS A 10 6.33 1.78 -14.61
CA HIS A 10 5.02 1.11 -14.70
C HIS A 10 5.17 -0.34 -15.12
N PHE A 11 5.91 -0.58 -16.22
CA PHE A 11 6.09 -1.93 -16.75
C PHE A 11 6.79 -2.86 -15.74
N ILE A 12 7.79 -2.36 -15.02
CA ILE A 12 8.48 -3.12 -13.98
C ILE A 12 7.53 -3.49 -12.84
N VAL A 13 6.78 -2.51 -12.30
CA VAL A 13 5.85 -2.77 -11.18
C VAL A 13 4.70 -3.67 -11.63
N ALA A 14 4.20 -3.50 -12.86
CA ALA A 14 3.21 -4.40 -13.47
C ALA A 14 3.73 -5.85 -13.51
N SER A 15 4.93 -6.03 -14.05
CA SER A 15 5.56 -7.35 -14.20
C SER A 15 5.81 -8.00 -12.85
N MET A 16 6.32 -7.23 -11.88
CA MET A 16 6.50 -7.68 -10.51
C MET A 16 5.16 -8.09 -9.87
N SER A 17 4.10 -7.30 -10.06
CA SER A 17 2.75 -7.60 -9.55
C SER A 17 2.22 -8.92 -10.13
N PHE A 18 2.42 -9.12 -11.44
CA PHE A 18 2.06 -10.36 -12.11
C PHE A 18 2.87 -11.56 -11.59
N LEU A 19 4.19 -11.42 -11.45
CA LEU A 19 5.06 -12.48 -10.93
C LEU A 19 4.74 -12.84 -9.47
N LEU A 20 4.45 -11.84 -8.63
CA LEU A 20 3.97 -12.06 -7.27
C LEU A 20 2.65 -12.83 -7.26
N GLY A 21 1.71 -12.43 -8.12
CA GLY A 21 0.42 -13.11 -8.26
C GLY A 21 0.57 -14.56 -8.73
N PHE A 22 1.40 -14.79 -9.74
CA PHE A 22 1.76 -16.12 -10.22
C PHE A 22 2.37 -16.97 -9.10
N GLY A 23 3.31 -16.42 -8.34
CA GLY A 23 3.92 -17.10 -7.19
C GLY A 23 2.90 -17.52 -6.13
N PHE A 24 2.02 -16.61 -5.70
CA PHE A 24 0.96 -16.95 -4.75
C PHE A 24 0.00 -18.03 -5.30
N TYR A 25 -0.39 -17.92 -6.56
CA TYR A 25 -1.26 -18.90 -7.21
C TYR A 25 -0.58 -20.28 -7.29
N SER A 26 0.68 -20.34 -7.70
CA SER A 26 1.47 -21.59 -7.74
C SER A 26 1.68 -22.23 -6.38
N LEU A 27 1.59 -21.44 -5.29
CA LEU A 27 1.62 -21.93 -3.90
C LEU A 27 0.24 -22.35 -3.38
N GLY A 28 -0.77 -22.47 -4.24
CA GLY A 28 -2.09 -23.00 -3.91
C GLY A 28 -3.06 -21.98 -3.32
N ILE A 29 -2.76 -20.68 -3.39
CA ILE A 29 -3.67 -19.64 -2.91
C ILE A 29 -4.78 -19.42 -3.95
N GLU A 30 -6.04 -19.36 -3.50
CA GLU A 30 -7.17 -19.09 -4.39
C GLU A 30 -7.07 -17.72 -5.07
N LEU A 31 -7.52 -17.63 -6.32
CA LEU A 31 -7.33 -16.45 -7.18
C LEU A 31 -7.81 -15.13 -6.55
N GLY A 32 -9.00 -15.10 -5.93
CA GLY A 32 -9.50 -13.89 -5.27
C GLY A 32 -8.59 -13.40 -4.14
N ARG A 33 -7.92 -14.34 -3.46
CA ARG A 33 -6.98 -14.08 -2.37
C ARG A 33 -5.59 -13.74 -2.89
N VAL A 34 -5.17 -14.31 -4.03
CA VAL A 34 -3.96 -13.90 -4.75
C VAL A 34 -4.04 -12.42 -5.11
N ILE A 35 -5.15 -11.98 -5.71
CA ILE A 35 -5.33 -10.58 -6.12
C ILE A 35 -5.28 -9.65 -4.89
N ALA A 36 -5.97 -10.02 -3.80
CA ALA A 36 -5.93 -9.28 -2.54
C ALA A 36 -4.50 -9.22 -1.95
N GLY A 37 -3.80 -10.35 -1.97
CA GLY A 37 -2.44 -10.46 -1.43
C GLY A 37 -1.43 -9.63 -2.21
N VAL A 38 -1.53 -9.60 -3.54
CA VAL A 38 -0.70 -8.73 -4.39
C VAL A 38 -0.97 -7.27 -4.07
N ALA A 39 -2.24 -6.84 -4.01
CA ALA A 39 -2.57 -5.46 -3.65
C ALA A 39 -1.97 -5.08 -2.28
N PHE A 40 -2.17 -5.92 -1.26
CA PHE A 40 -1.65 -5.64 0.08
C PHE A 40 -0.12 -5.61 0.12
N THR A 41 0.55 -6.48 -0.63
CA THR A 41 2.03 -6.49 -0.76
C THR A 41 2.53 -5.19 -1.41
N LEU A 42 1.86 -4.68 -2.44
CA LEU A 42 2.21 -3.39 -3.06
C LEU A 42 2.03 -2.21 -2.09
N LEU A 43 0.97 -2.21 -1.29
CA LEU A 43 0.77 -1.22 -0.23
C LEU A 43 1.88 -1.30 0.83
N PHE A 44 2.23 -2.51 1.27
CA PHE A 44 3.34 -2.76 2.18
C PHE A 44 4.66 -2.17 1.63
N LEU A 45 5.04 -2.52 0.39
CA LEU A 45 6.25 -2.01 -0.25
C LEU A 45 6.23 -0.47 -0.37
N THR A 46 5.08 0.12 -0.69
CA THR A 46 4.91 1.59 -0.77
C THR A 46 5.24 2.26 0.57
N LEU A 47 4.79 1.67 1.68
CA LEU A 47 4.84 2.29 2.99
C LEU A 47 6.18 2.11 3.71
N ILE A 48 6.88 0.99 3.48
CA ILE A 48 8.20 0.77 4.11
C ILE A 48 9.28 1.71 3.54
N ILE A 49 9.14 2.16 2.29
CA ILE A 49 10.13 3.04 1.63
C ILE A 49 10.43 4.29 2.45
N GLY A 50 9.40 4.96 2.99
CA GLY A 50 9.57 6.22 3.73
C GLY A 50 10.40 6.05 5.01
N PRO A 51 9.96 5.20 5.95
CA PRO A 51 10.71 4.86 7.15
C PRO A 51 12.11 4.32 6.89
N LEU A 52 12.27 3.40 5.92
CA LEU A 52 13.59 2.84 5.55
C LEU A 52 14.55 3.96 5.15
N MET A 53 14.12 4.91 4.32
CA MET A 53 14.93 6.06 3.91
C MET A 53 15.31 6.96 5.08
N ARG A 54 14.45 7.10 6.09
CA ARG A 54 14.78 7.90 7.28
C ARG A 54 15.81 7.19 8.17
N LEU A 55 15.70 5.87 8.30
CA LEU A 55 16.55 5.06 9.17
C LEU A 55 17.94 4.84 8.57
N TRP A 56 18.04 4.53 7.26
CA TRP A 56 19.28 4.07 6.61
C TRP A 56 19.70 4.90 5.38
N LYS A 57 19.37 6.20 5.33
CA LYS A 57 19.68 7.09 4.20
C LYS A 57 21.05 6.86 3.54
N PRO A 58 22.19 6.84 4.27
CA PRO A 58 23.51 6.70 3.64
C PRO A 58 23.73 5.34 2.95
N ALA A 59 23.21 4.26 3.54
CA ALA A 59 23.35 2.92 2.97
C ALA A 59 22.46 2.73 1.73
N LEU A 60 21.28 3.34 1.73
CA LEU A 60 20.32 3.24 0.62
C LEU A 60 20.73 4.12 -0.57
N GLU A 61 21.35 5.27 -0.33
CA GLU A 61 21.89 6.14 -1.38
C GLU A 61 23.11 5.52 -2.09
N ALA A 62 23.81 4.58 -1.45
CA ALA A 62 24.92 3.84 -2.05
C ALA A 62 24.49 2.69 -2.96
N LEU A 63 23.21 2.32 -2.99
CA LEU A 63 22.73 1.25 -3.84
C LEU A 63 22.73 1.68 -5.32
N PRO A 64 23.19 0.82 -6.24
CA PRO A 64 23.32 1.16 -7.67
C PRO A 64 21.97 1.39 -8.38
N TRP A 65 20.85 1.11 -7.71
CA TRP A 65 19.53 0.98 -8.33
C TRP A 65 18.67 2.26 -8.39
N GLN A 66 19.18 3.44 -8.01
CA GLN A 66 18.40 4.72 -8.01
C GLN A 66 17.03 4.63 -7.30
N LEU A 67 16.84 3.61 -6.46
CA LEU A 67 15.65 3.36 -5.65
C LEU A 67 15.85 4.01 -4.29
N PRO A 68 14.82 4.65 -3.69
CA PRO A 68 13.45 4.14 -3.75
C PRO A 68 12.35 5.17 -4.04
N TRP A 69 12.67 6.45 -4.29
CA TRP A 69 11.64 7.50 -4.30
C TRP A 69 10.72 7.44 -5.53
N SER A 70 11.27 7.17 -6.73
CA SER A 70 10.48 7.09 -7.97
C SER A 70 9.54 5.89 -8.01
N TRP A 71 9.85 4.81 -7.28
CA TRP A 71 9.06 3.58 -7.30
C TRP A 71 7.86 3.65 -6.35
N ARG A 72 7.93 4.47 -5.29
CA ARG A 72 6.82 4.63 -4.34
C ARG A 72 5.52 5.07 -5.02
N GLY A 73 5.60 5.98 -5.98
CA GLY A 73 4.44 6.43 -6.74
C GLY A 73 3.82 5.29 -7.54
N GLU A 74 4.66 4.57 -8.30
CA GLU A 74 4.21 3.45 -9.13
C GLU A 74 3.63 2.29 -8.31
N LEU A 75 4.26 1.93 -7.19
CA LEU A 75 3.72 0.94 -6.26
C LEU A 75 2.33 1.31 -5.74
N GLY A 76 2.11 2.59 -5.39
CA GLY A 76 0.81 3.08 -4.92
C GLY A 76 -0.27 3.09 -6.02
N ILE A 77 0.11 3.43 -7.26
CA ILE A 77 -0.78 3.36 -8.42
C ILE A 77 -1.19 1.90 -8.69
N TRP A 78 -0.23 0.98 -8.74
CA TRP A 78 -0.49 -0.44 -8.96
C TRP A 78 -1.25 -1.09 -7.81
N PHE A 79 -1.00 -0.70 -6.56
CA PHE A 79 -1.84 -1.08 -5.42
C PHE A 79 -3.31 -0.71 -5.68
N THR A 80 -3.56 0.51 -6.16
CA THR A 80 -4.92 0.99 -6.44
C THR A 80 -5.55 0.20 -7.59
N ILE A 81 -4.83 0.00 -8.69
CA ILE A 81 -5.31 -0.78 -9.85
C ILE A 81 -5.67 -2.21 -9.44
N VAL A 82 -4.77 -2.92 -8.73
CA VAL A 82 -5.03 -4.30 -8.29
C VAL A 82 -6.16 -4.34 -7.26
N SER A 83 -6.32 -3.31 -6.42
CA SER A 83 -7.46 -3.21 -5.49
C SER A 83 -8.80 -3.02 -6.21
N ILE A 84 -8.83 -2.26 -7.32
CA ILE A 84 -10.02 -2.17 -8.18
C ILE A 84 -10.34 -3.55 -8.78
N ILE A 85 -9.32 -4.25 -9.30
CA ILE A 85 -9.50 -5.61 -9.83
C ILE A 85 -10.03 -6.55 -8.75
N HIS A 86 -9.53 -6.46 -7.51
CA HIS A 86 -10.03 -7.24 -6.38
C HIS A 86 -11.52 -6.95 -6.13
N MET A 87 -11.92 -5.67 -6.06
CA MET A 87 -13.32 -5.28 -5.88
C MET A 87 -14.21 -5.80 -7.01
N LEU A 88 -13.77 -5.68 -8.28
CA LEU A 88 -14.50 -6.21 -9.43
C LEU A 88 -14.64 -7.74 -9.35
N PHE A 89 -13.62 -8.45 -8.86
CA PHE A 89 -13.69 -9.89 -8.64
C PHE A 89 -14.73 -10.26 -7.56
N ILE A 90 -14.84 -9.45 -6.49
CA ILE A 90 -15.90 -9.63 -5.48
C ILE A 90 -17.29 -9.42 -6.10
N PHE A 91 -17.48 -8.36 -6.90
CA PHE A 91 -18.74 -8.13 -7.60
C PHE A 91 -19.08 -9.26 -8.58
N TYR A 92 -18.09 -9.75 -9.33
CA TYR A 92 -18.25 -10.91 -10.18
C TYR A 92 -18.72 -12.15 -9.40
N GLY A 93 -18.09 -12.44 -8.26
CA GLY A 93 -18.52 -13.54 -7.37
C GLY A 93 -19.91 -13.36 -6.76
N LYS A 94 -20.46 -12.14 -6.78
CA LYS A 94 -21.83 -11.78 -6.39
C LYS A 94 -22.76 -11.58 -7.59
N GLN A 95 -22.39 -12.08 -8.77
CA GLN A 95 -23.20 -11.95 -9.99
C GLN A 95 -23.54 -10.49 -10.33
N TRP A 96 -22.63 -9.57 -10.01
CA TRP A 96 -22.79 -8.12 -10.20
C TRP A 96 -23.95 -7.47 -9.42
N ASP A 97 -24.45 -8.12 -8.36
CA ASP A 97 -25.41 -7.50 -7.44
C ASP A 97 -24.73 -6.46 -6.52
N VAL A 98 -24.41 -5.30 -7.10
CA VAL A 98 -23.75 -4.20 -6.39
C VAL A 98 -24.64 -3.63 -5.28
N MET A 99 -25.95 -3.52 -5.52
CA MET A 99 -26.87 -2.98 -4.51
C MET A 99 -27.02 -3.92 -3.32
N GLY A 100 -27.19 -5.23 -3.56
CA GLY A 100 -27.22 -6.22 -2.48
C GLY A 100 -25.90 -6.27 -1.72
N TYR A 101 -24.76 -6.14 -2.41
CA TYR A 101 -23.45 -6.02 -1.76
C TYR A 101 -23.35 -4.80 -0.85
N LEU A 102 -23.79 -3.62 -1.31
CA LEU A 102 -23.74 -2.38 -0.53
C LEU A 102 -24.67 -2.43 0.69
N VAL A 103 -25.88 -2.95 0.53
CA VAL A 103 -26.86 -3.07 1.62
C VAL A 103 -26.42 -4.11 2.66
N GLY A 104 -25.83 -5.22 2.21
CA GLY A 104 -25.33 -6.30 3.08
C GLY A 104 -23.88 -6.14 3.54
N MET A 105 -23.26 -4.98 3.29
CA MET A 105 -21.84 -4.76 3.50
C MET A 105 -21.46 -4.85 4.98
N ARG A 106 -20.45 -5.65 5.30
CA ARG A 106 -19.88 -5.70 6.65
C ARG A 106 -19.00 -4.47 6.90
N LEU A 107 -18.82 -4.09 8.17
CA LEU A 107 -17.93 -2.97 8.53
C LEU A 107 -16.52 -3.12 7.93
N SER A 108 -15.97 -4.34 7.88
CA SER A 108 -14.68 -4.63 7.24
C SER A 108 -14.63 -4.24 5.76
N ASP A 109 -15.75 -4.38 5.07
CA ASP A 109 -15.86 -4.15 3.64
C ASP A 109 -16.10 -2.65 3.37
N LEU A 110 -16.80 -1.97 4.29
CA LEU A 110 -16.96 -0.52 4.28
C LEU A 110 -15.64 0.22 4.48
N VAL A 111 -14.82 -0.21 5.46
CA VAL A 111 -13.50 0.42 5.67
C VAL A 111 -12.55 0.20 4.49
N ALA A 112 -12.65 -0.96 3.80
CA ALA A 112 -11.90 -1.20 2.59
C ALA A 112 -12.37 -0.34 1.41
N LEU A 113 -13.68 -0.13 1.26
CA LEU A 113 -14.23 0.77 0.25
C LEU A 113 -13.79 2.22 0.49
N ALA A 114 -13.82 2.68 1.75
CA ALA A 114 -13.31 3.99 2.13
C ALA A 114 -11.81 4.13 1.83
N ALA A 115 -11.02 3.10 2.13
CA ALA A 115 -9.60 3.08 1.80
C ALA A 115 -9.33 3.11 0.29
N LEU A 116 -10.12 2.37 -0.51
CA LEU A 116 -10.02 2.40 -1.97
C LEU A 116 -10.37 3.79 -2.53
N PHE A 117 -11.39 4.45 -1.98
CA PHE A 117 -11.73 5.83 -2.35
C PHE A 117 -10.57 6.80 -2.08
N LEU A 118 -9.94 6.70 -0.91
CA LEU A 118 -8.74 7.50 -0.61
C LEU A 118 -7.57 7.14 -1.56
N ALA A 119 -7.38 5.87 -1.88
CA ALA A 119 -6.33 5.42 -2.81
C ALA A 119 -6.53 5.96 -4.23
N LEU A 120 -7.78 6.05 -4.70
CA LEU A 120 -8.13 6.70 -5.96
C LEU A 120 -7.74 8.20 -5.95
N ILE A 121 -8.00 8.92 -4.86
CA ILE A 121 -7.58 10.32 -4.70
C ILE A 121 -6.05 10.44 -4.75
N LEU A 122 -5.33 9.56 -4.04
CA LEU A 122 -3.85 9.60 -4.05
C LEU A 122 -3.29 9.26 -5.44
N THR A 123 -3.88 8.31 -6.13
CA THR A 123 -3.52 7.95 -7.52
C THR A 123 -3.76 9.13 -8.46
N ALA A 124 -4.94 9.75 -8.39
CA ALA A 124 -5.28 10.93 -9.20
C ALA A 124 -4.37 12.14 -8.94
N THR A 125 -3.75 12.21 -7.76
CA THR A 125 -2.83 13.28 -7.37
C THR A 125 -1.35 12.89 -7.48
N SER A 126 -1.04 11.77 -8.13
CA SER A 126 0.34 11.30 -8.34
C SER A 126 1.00 11.87 -9.60
N PHE A 127 0.30 12.69 -10.39
CA PHE A 127 0.83 13.28 -11.64
C PHE A 127 1.61 14.58 -11.40
N GLY A 128 2.69 14.76 -12.16
CA GLY A 128 3.56 15.95 -12.05
C GLY A 128 2.82 17.28 -12.27
N SER A 129 1.83 17.33 -13.16
CA SER A 129 0.97 18.51 -13.37
C SER A 129 0.14 18.84 -12.14
N VAL A 130 -0.45 17.83 -11.49
CA VAL A 130 -1.26 17.99 -10.27
C VAL A 130 -0.39 18.39 -9.09
N ILE A 131 0.82 17.84 -8.96
CA ILE A 131 1.79 18.24 -7.93
C ILE A 131 2.16 19.72 -8.09
N LYS A 132 2.41 20.18 -9.34
CA LYS A 132 2.69 21.59 -9.63
C LYS A 132 1.52 22.50 -9.28
N PHE A 133 0.29 22.05 -9.53
CA PHE A 133 -0.93 22.79 -9.19
C PHE A 133 -1.17 22.89 -7.68
N LEU A 134 -1.10 21.77 -6.95
CA LEU A 134 -1.36 21.72 -5.50
C LEU A 134 -0.24 22.37 -4.66
N GLY A 135 0.99 22.34 -5.18
CA GLY A 135 2.18 22.66 -4.41
C GLY A 135 2.64 21.48 -3.53
N VAL A 136 3.95 21.43 -3.28
CA VAL A 136 4.61 20.29 -2.61
C VAL A 136 4.09 20.07 -1.18
N ALA A 137 3.79 21.14 -0.44
CA ALA A 137 3.33 21.04 0.95
C ALA A 137 1.93 20.39 1.03
N SER A 138 0.96 20.92 0.29
CA SER A 138 -0.42 20.38 0.22
C SER A 138 -0.44 18.95 -0.32
N TRP A 139 0.36 18.67 -1.35
CA TRP A 139 0.50 17.33 -1.90
C TRP A 139 1.05 16.34 -0.85
N LYS A 140 2.10 16.71 -0.09
CA LYS A 140 2.64 15.86 0.98
C LYS A 140 1.63 15.60 2.08
N TRP A 141 0.85 16.62 2.47
CA TRP A 141 -0.22 16.47 3.44
C TRP A 141 -1.26 15.48 2.94
N LEU A 142 -1.75 15.64 1.71
CA LEU A 142 -2.72 14.72 1.12
C LEU A 142 -2.17 13.28 1.06
N HIS A 143 -0.93 13.10 0.63
CA HIS A 143 -0.28 11.79 0.55
C HIS A 143 0.07 11.19 1.93
N SER A 144 -0.07 11.94 3.02
CA SER A 144 -0.03 11.37 4.37
C SER A 144 -1.22 10.46 4.67
N LEU A 145 -2.33 10.62 3.93
CA LEU A 145 -3.49 9.72 4.00
C LEU A 145 -3.18 8.28 3.58
N ALA A 146 -2.01 8.02 2.98
CA ALA A 146 -1.52 6.65 2.75
C ALA A 146 -1.42 5.86 4.07
N TYR A 147 -1.15 6.52 5.20
CA TYR A 147 -1.16 5.88 6.51
C TYR A 147 -2.59 5.56 6.97
N VAL A 148 -3.58 6.40 6.66
CA VAL A 148 -4.99 6.11 6.94
C VAL A 148 -5.44 4.89 6.13
N ILE A 149 -5.11 4.86 4.84
CA ILE A 149 -5.36 3.70 3.96
C ILE A 149 -4.75 2.43 4.56
N PHE A 150 -3.49 2.49 5.03
CA PHE A 150 -2.84 1.36 5.68
C PHE A 150 -3.62 0.80 6.86
N TYR A 151 -4.05 1.63 7.80
CA TYR A 151 -4.76 1.16 8.98
C TYR A 151 -6.15 0.62 8.64
N LEU A 152 -6.87 1.26 7.70
CA LEU A 152 -8.18 0.76 7.22
C LEU A 152 -8.06 -0.60 6.51
N ILE A 153 -7.08 -0.74 5.61
CA ILE A 153 -6.83 -2.02 4.91
C ILE A 153 -6.32 -3.07 5.89
N SER A 154 -5.48 -2.71 6.87
CA SER A 154 -5.03 -3.66 7.90
C SER A 154 -6.20 -4.19 8.71
N ALA A 155 -7.16 -3.33 9.10
CA ALA A 155 -8.37 -3.76 9.78
C ALA A 155 -9.23 -4.69 8.90
N HIS A 156 -9.39 -4.36 7.61
CA HIS A 156 -10.06 -5.22 6.65
C HIS A 156 -9.39 -6.60 6.55
N VAL A 157 -8.07 -6.63 6.35
CA VAL A 157 -7.29 -7.86 6.21
C VAL A 157 -7.33 -8.69 7.49
N ILE A 158 -7.15 -8.09 8.67
CA ILE A 158 -7.23 -8.80 9.95
C ILE A 158 -8.60 -9.44 10.13
N ASN A 159 -9.68 -8.71 9.84
CA ASN A 159 -11.02 -9.25 9.94
C ASN A 159 -11.23 -10.45 9.00
N HIS A 160 -10.78 -10.36 7.75
CA HIS A 160 -10.93 -11.44 6.77
C HIS A 160 -9.97 -12.62 6.95
N ALA A 161 -8.78 -12.41 7.51
CA ALA A 161 -7.78 -13.46 7.70
C ALA A 161 -7.92 -14.19 9.04
N PHE A 162 -8.37 -13.51 10.10
CA PHE A 162 -8.33 -14.06 11.46
C PHE A 162 -9.68 -14.07 12.21
N LEU A 163 -10.62 -13.18 11.86
CA LEU A 163 -11.87 -13.02 12.62
C LEU A 163 -13.09 -13.65 11.94
N ARG A 164 -12.94 -14.17 10.72
CA ARG A 164 -14.01 -14.85 9.98
C ARG A 164 -13.92 -16.38 10.22
N PRO A 165 -14.94 -17.00 10.83
CA PRO A 165 -14.90 -18.41 11.20
C PRO A 165 -14.96 -19.37 10.00
N ASP A 166 -15.40 -18.89 8.85
CA ASP A 166 -15.58 -19.64 7.60
C ASP A 166 -14.35 -19.62 6.68
N ARG A 167 -13.25 -18.99 7.10
CA ARG A 167 -12.06 -18.82 6.27
C ARG A 167 -11.03 -19.93 6.50
N PRO A 168 -10.60 -20.65 5.46
CA PRO A 168 -9.54 -21.64 5.60
C PRO A 168 -8.24 -20.95 6.00
N GLU A 169 -7.57 -21.49 7.01
CA GLU A 169 -6.24 -21.03 7.40
C GLU A 169 -5.24 -21.33 6.29
N ASP A 170 -4.43 -20.35 5.94
CA ASP A 170 -3.20 -20.59 5.19
C ASP A 170 -2.06 -19.69 5.64
N TRP A 171 -0.89 -19.96 5.10
CA TRP A 171 0.34 -19.26 5.45
C TRP A 171 0.27 -17.75 5.15
N LEU A 172 -0.56 -17.32 4.20
CA LEU A 172 -0.66 -15.92 3.78
C LEU A 172 -1.23 -15.04 4.90
N HIS A 173 -2.05 -15.60 5.80
CA HIS A 173 -2.55 -14.91 6.99
C HIS A 173 -1.39 -14.37 7.84
N TRP A 174 -0.40 -15.23 8.13
CA TRP A 174 0.77 -14.85 8.93
C TRP A 174 1.66 -13.85 8.21
N VAL A 175 1.79 -13.96 6.88
CA VAL A 175 2.53 -12.98 6.09
C VAL A 175 1.88 -11.60 6.16
N TYR A 176 0.55 -11.51 6.12
CA TYR A 176 -0.15 -10.24 6.34
C TYR A 176 0.15 -9.65 7.72
N LEU A 177 0.08 -10.46 8.77
CA LEU A 177 0.36 -10.00 10.13
C LEU A 177 1.81 -9.49 10.26
N ILE A 178 2.78 -10.24 9.73
CA ILE A 178 4.20 -9.85 9.73
C ILE A 178 4.39 -8.52 8.98
N MET A 179 3.80 -8.37 7.79
CA MET A 179 3.89 -7.11 7.02
C MET A 179 3.30 -5.92 7.78
N ILE A 180 2.15 -6.09 8.45
CA ILE A 180 1.53 -5.06 9.29
C ILE A 180 2.48 -4.65 10.42
N LEU A 181 3.01 -5.64 11.15
CA LEU A 181 3.92 -5.40 12.27
C LEU A 181 5.22 -4.72 11.82
N ILE A 182 5.79 -5.12 10.68
CA ILE A 182 6.97 -4.48 10.10
C ILE A 182 6.70 -3.00 9.79
N VAL A 183 5.57 -2.68 9.15
CA VAL A 183 5.23 -1.28 8.81
C VAL A 183 5.09 -0.44 10.08
N ILE A 184 4.39 -0.94 11.10
CA ILE A 184 4.23 -0.25 12.38
C ILE A 184 5.59 -0.04 13.07
N ALA A 185 6.40 -1.09 13.16
CA ALA A 185 7.72 -1.02 13.80
C ALA A 185 8.66 -0.04 13.09
N LEU A 186 8.65 -0.04 11.75
CA LEU A 186 9.44 0.89 10.94
C LEU A 186 8.95 2.33 11.12
N GLN A 187 7.64 2.59 11.05
CA GLN A 187 7.08 3.93 11.27
C GLN A 187 7.44 4.47 12.66
N PHE A 188 7.29 3.64 13.69
CA PHE A 188 7.65 4.00 15.06
C PHE A 188 9.14 4.30 15.19
N SER A 189 10.01 3.43 14.67
CA SER A 189 11.46 3.61 14.70
C SER A 189 11.89 4.89 13.98
N ALA A 190 11.31 5.17 12.82
CA ALA A 190 11.57 6.37 12.04
C ALA A 190 11.09 7.65 12.77
N PHE A 191 9.97 7.57 13.50
CA PHE A 191 9.51 8.66 14.35
C PHE A 191 10.48 8.91 15.52
N VAL A 192 10.87 7.87 16.25
CA VAL A 192 11.82 7.98 17.38
C VAL A 192 13.14 8.59 16.94
N LYS A 193 13.72 8.10 15.83
CA LYS A 193 14.92 8.69 15.24
C LYS A 193 14.72 10.17 14.91
N GLY A 194 13.56 10.50 14.35
CA GLY A 194 13.18 11.88 14.05
C GLY A 194 13.18 12.81 15.25
N VAL A 195 12.60 12.36 16.36
CA VAL A 195 12.59 13.09 17.63
C VAL A 195 14.02 13.22 18.17
N ALA A 196 14.83 12.16 18.12
CA ALA A 196 16.21 12.18 18.59
C ALA A 196 17.07 13.19 17.80
N ASP A 197 16.96 13.22 16.47
CA ASP A 197 17.69 14.14 15.62
C ASP A 197 17.30 15.61 15.88
N TYR A 198 16.00 15.88 16.06
CA TYR A 198 15.51 17.22 16.43
C TYR A 198 16.02 17.66 17.80
N ARG A 199 16.03 16.77 18.79
CA ARG A 199 16.57 17.08 20.12
C ARG A 199 18.08 17.39 20.08
N LYS A 200 18.84 16.75 19.19
CA LYS A 200 20.26 17.05 18.99
C LYS A 200 20.46 18.44 18.37
N SER A 201 19.66 18.82 17.37
CA SER A 201 19.80 20.12 16.72
C SER A 201 19.52 21.31 17.65
N LEU A 202 18.67 21.13 18.67
CA LEU A 202 18.42 22.16 19.69
C LEU A 202 19.60 22.37 20.65
N LYS A 203 20.48 21.38 20.81
CA LYS A 203 21.68 21.50 21.68
C LYS A 203 22.86 22.16 20.97
N THR A 204 22.80 22.29 19.65
CA THR A 204 23.86 22.87 18.81
C THR A 204 23.57 24.32 18.38
N GLN A 205 22.43 24.88 18.81
CA GLN A 205 22.07 26.29 18.68
C GLN A 205 22.34 27.00 20.00
#